data_AF-A0A673ZCB9-F1
#
_entry.id   AF-A0A673ZCB9-F1
#
_cell.length_a   1.000
_cell.length_b   1.000
_cell.length_c   1.000
_cell.angle_alpha   90.00
_cell.angle_beta   90.00
_cell.angle_gamma   90.00
#
_symmetry.space_group_name_H-M   'P 1'
#
loop_
_entity.id
_entity.type
_entity.pdbx_description
1 polymer ?
#
loop_
_entity_poly.entity_id
_entity_poly.type
_entity_poly.pdbx_seq_one_letter_code
_entity_poly.pdbx_strand_id
1 'polypeptide(L)'
;MADHVPVPVSTVAEGVSSQCDMAEELSRQLEDILNTYCLEDNGEDGVNLPNGQSHGPVLNGLANEKELDVKPEDVKVNAGGAEKEKVKTQEKKKVKGLGKEITLLMQTLNTLSTPEEKLTGLCKKYADLLEEQRNSQKQMRVLQKKQSQLVQETDHLKKEHSKAILARSKLESLCRELQRHNRTLKEDGTQRARVEEEKRKVVTSHFQVTLNDIQAQMEQHNERNASLRLENSELAEKLKKLIQQYELREEHIDKVFKHKDLQQQLVDAKLQQAQELLLESEDRHHREKDFLLKEAVESQRMCELMKQQEVHLKQQLSLYTEKFEEFQTTLSKSNEVFTTFKQEMEKVSVCHTLKNPSLTSPPFHLH
;
A
#
# COMPACT_ATOMS: atom_id res chain seq x y z
N MET A 1 -42.38 -9.83 -7.97
CA MET A 1 -41.29 -10.34 -7.11
C MET A 1 -40.09 -9.46 -7.41
N ALA A 2 -39.78 -8.54 -6.51
CA ALA A 2 -38.71 -7.56 -6.69
C ALA A 2 -37.46 -8.12 -6.00
N ASP A 3 -36.48 -8.55 -6.78
CA ASP A 3 -35.19 -9.00 -6.28
C ASP A 3 -34.34 -7.79 -5.91
N HIS A 4 -34.20 -7.58 -4.60
CA HIS A 4 -33.21 -6.68 -4.03
C HIS A 4 -31.82 -7.30 -4.21
N VAL A 5 -31.05 -6.79 -5.17
CA VAL A 5 -29.62 -7.11 -5.28
C VAL A 5 -28.86 -6.27 -4.23
N PRO A 6 -28.14 -6.88 -3.27
CA PRO A 6 -27.36 -6.11 -2.30
C PRO A 6 -26.07 -5.61 -2.97
N VAL A 7 -25.86 -4.30 -2.92
CA VAL A 7 -24.60 -3.64 -3.29
C VAL A 7 -23.53 -4.01 -2.26
N PRO A 8 -22.31 -4.42 -2.65
CA PRO A 8 -21.27 -4.76 -1.69
C PRO A 8 -20.67 -3.48 -1.09
N VAL A 9 -20.99 -3.20 0.17
CA VAL A 9 -20.42 -2.10 0.98
C VAL A 9 -19.03 -2.46 1.54
N SER A 10 -18.39 -3.51 1.04
CA SER A 10 -17.22 -4.12 1.71
C SER A 10 -15.88 -3.43 1.45
N THR A 11 -15.71 -2.74 0.33
CA THR A 11 -14.38 -2.22 -0.09
C THR A 11 -13.97 -0.92 0.59
N VAL A 12 -14.92 -0.12 1.12
CA VAL A 12 -14.60 1.13 1.84
C VAL A 12 -14.16 0.81 3.28
N ALA A 13 -14.69 -0.25 3.88
CA ALA A 13 -14.34 -0.66 5.24
C ALA A 13 -12.92 -1.25 5.32
N GLU A 14 -12.50 -2.03 4.32
CA GLU A 14 -11.15 -2.62 4.26
C GLU A 14 -10.04 -1.55 4.10
N GLY A 15 -10.29 -0.50 3.32
CA GLY A 15 -9.34 0.61 3.14
C GLY A 15 -9.13 1.45 4.40
N VAL A 16 -10.18 1.65 5.21
CA VAL A 16 -10.09 2.35 6.50
C VAL A 16 -9.46 1.47 7.58
N SER A 17 -9.75 0.16 7.58
CA SER A 17 -9.12 -0.81 8.47
C SER A 17 -7.61 -0.89 8.24
N SER A 18 -7.17 -0.99 6.98
CA SER A 18 -5.73 -1.03 6.63
C SER A 18 -4.99 0.27 7.01
N GLN A 19 -5.68 1.41 7.01
CA GLN A 19 -5.10 2.69 7.43
C GLN A 19 -4.87 2.76 8.94
N CYS A 20 -5.78 2.18 9.73
CA CYS A 20 -5.66 2.10 11.19
C CYS A 20 -4.55 1.11 11.58
N ASP A 21 -4.48 -0.04 10.89
CA ASP A 21 -3.47 -1.07 11.14
C ASP A 21 -2.04 -0.55 10.88
N MET A 22 -1.83 0.25 9.83
CA MET A 22 -0.53 0.84 9.51
C MET A 22 -0.08 1.90 10.52
N ALA A 23 -1.03 2.71 11.03
CA ALA A 23 -0.73 3.74 12.04
C ALA A 23 -0.45 3.14 13.43
N GLU A 24 -1.13 2.05 13.77
CA GLU A 24 -0.90 1.30 15.00
C GLU A 24 0.43 0.53 14.97
N GLU A 25 0.75 -0.14 13.86
CA GLU A 25 2.04 -0.81 13.66
C GLU A 25 3.21 0.19 13.75
N LEU A 26 3.03 1.37 13.17
CA LEU A 26 4.01 2.44 13.26
C LEU A 26 4.20 2.95 14.70
N SER A 27 3.10 3.13 15.42
CA SER A 27 3.15 3.54 16.83
C SER A 27 3.90 2.50 17.65
N ARG A 28 3.66 1.20 17.38
CA ARG A 28 4.38 0.08 17.98
C ARG A 28 5.89 0.11 17.67
N GLN A 29 6.27 0.36 16.42
CA GLN A 29 7.68 0.45 16.03
C GLN A 29 8.39 1.64 16.71
N LEU A 30 7.73 2.79 16.82
CA LEU A 30 8.28 3.94 17.53
C LEU A 30 8.41 3.69 19.04
N GLU A 31 7.42 3.04 19.63
CA GLU A 31 7.42 2.64 21.04
C GLU A 31 8.56 1.62 21.31
N ASP A 32 8.79 0.65 20.43
CA ASP A 32 9.90 -0.31 20.56
C ASP A 32 11.27 0.37 20.50
N ILE A 33 11.43 1.40 19.67
CA ILE A 33 12.67 2.21 19.61
C ILE A 33 12.89 2.95 20.92
N LEU A 34 11.84 3.61 21.41
CA LEU A 34 11.90 4.33 22.68
C LEU A 34 12.17 3.36 23.83
N ASN A 35 11.55 2.18 23.85
CA ASN A 35 11.75 1.18 24.90
C ASN A 35 13.15 0.57 24.87
N THR A 36 13.70 0.31 23.69
CA THR A 36 15.04 -0.31 23.54
C THR A 36 16.16 0.61 24.04
N TYR A 37 15.98 1.93 23.92
CA TYR A 37 17.07 2.88 24.17
C TYR A 37 16.80 3.93 25.27
N CYS A 38 15.55 4.14 25.70
CA CYS A 38 15.21 5.05 26.80
C CYS A 38 14.98 4.32 28.14
N LEU A 39 14.75 2.99 28.15
CA LEU A 39 14.53 2.25 29.41
C LEU A 39 15.83 1.76 30.06
N GLU A 40 16.95 1.69 29.33
CA GLU A 40 18.23 1.28 29.92
C GLU A 40 18.92 2.38 30.75
N ASP A 41 18.45 3.62 30.73
CA ASP A 41 19.06 4.74 31.46
C ASP A 41 18.48 4.97 32.87
N ASN A 42 17.55 4.11 33.32
CA ASN A 42 16.93 4.21 34.67
C ASN A 42 17.43 3.16 35.67
N GLY A 43 18.44 2.36 35.32
CA GLY A 43 19.02 1.35 36.19
C GLY A 43 20.51 1.60 36.46
N GLU A 44 20.82 2.07 37.67
CA GLU A 44 22.16 2.01 38.30
C GLU A 44 23.21 3.04 37.86
N ASP A 45 23.00 4.32 38.20
CA ASP A 45 23.98 5.09 39.01
C ASP A 45 23.42 6.49 39.36
N GLY A 46 22.49 6.50 40.32
CA GLY A 46 22.02 7.71 40.96
C GLY A 46 23.06 8.28 41.93
N VAL A 47 24.09 8.95 41.41
CA VAL A 47 24.85 9.94 42.20
C VAL A 47 24.51 11.33 41.67
N ASN A 48 23.61 11.98 42.39
CA ASN A 48 23.30 13.41 42.28
C ASN A 48 24.59 14.24 42.26
N LEU A 49 24.87 14.95 41.16
CA LEU A 49 25.73 16.13 41.16
C LEU A 49 24.95 17.32 40.60
N PRO A 50 24.82 18.44 41.34
CA PRO A 50 24.08 19.58 40.87
C PRO A 50 24.91 20.39 39.88
N ASN A 51 24.24 20.76 38.80
CA ASN A 51 24.31 22.04 38.11
C ASN A 51 25.64 22.46 37.46
N GLY A 52 25.54 22.73 36.16
CA GLY A 52 26.64 23.15 35.32
C GLY A 52 27.30 24.46 35.76
N GLN A 53 28.62 24.44 35.82
CA GLN A 53 29.41 25.64 35.70
C GLN A 53 30.60 25.35 34.77
N SER A 54 30.45 25.82 33.53
CA SER A 54 31.50 25.89 32.54
C SER A 54 32.72 26.64 33.10
N HIS A 55 33.80 25.92 33.36
CA HIS A 55 35.14 26.50 33.46
C HIS A 55 36.02 25.89 32.38
N GLY A 56 36.40 26.74 31.42
CA GLY A 56 37.37 26.42 30.38
C GLY A 56 38.75 26.10 30.97
N PRO A 57 39.61 25.39 30.22
CA PRO A 57 40.90 24.95 30.73
C PRO A 57 41.85 26.15 30.81
N VAL A 58 42.15 26.59 32.03
CA VAL A 58 43.29 27.47 32.28
C VAL A 58 44.55 26.60 32.22
N LEU A 59 45.26 26.74 31.10
CA LEU A 59 46.65 26.37 30.97
C LEU A 59 47.45 27.05 32.09
N ASN A 60 48.06 26.27 32.98
CA ASN A 60 49.17 26.76 33.77
C ASN A 60 50.36 25.82 33.56
N GLY A 61 51.32 26.33 32.79
CA GLY A 61 52.57 25.65 32.50
C GLY A 61 53.48 25.67 33.71
N LEU A 62 54.11 24.54 33.99
CA LEU A 62 55.40 24.49 34.66
C LEU A 62 56.29 23.49 33.94
N ALA A 63 57.22 24.08 33.18
CA ALA A 63 58.59 23.68 32.94
C ALA A 63 58.96 22.21 33.20
N ASN A 64 59.15 21.47 32.10
CA ASN A 64 60.10 20.36 32.04
C ASN A 64 61.52 20.97 32.01
N GLU A 65 62.17 21.04 33.17
CA GLU A 65 63.64 21.08 33.20
C GLU A 65 64.17 19.65 33.09
N LYS A 66 65.13 19.50 32.17
CA LYS A 66 65.75 18.23 31.78
C LYS A 66 66.50 17.61 32.95
N GLU A 67 66.33 16.29 33.05
CA GLU A 67 67.15 15.36 33.82
C GLU A 67 68.64 15.68 33.74
N LEU A 68 69.25 15.91 34.92
CA LEU A 68 70.67 15.73 35.15
C LEU A 68 70.86 14.34 35.75
N ASP A 69 71.43 13.46 34.92
CA ASP A 69 72.02 12.17 35.27
C ASP A 69 73.04 12.34 36.41
N VAL A 70 72.75 11.74 37.57
CA VAL A 70 73.75 11.55 38.63
C VAL A 70 73.63 10.12 39.14
N LYS A 71 74.61 9.30 38.73
CA LYS A 71 74.90 7.97 39.26
C LYS A 71 74.99 7.98 40.80
N PRO A 72 74.54 6.93 41.49
CA PRO A 72 74.84 6.76 42.91
C PRO A 72 76.33 6.43 43.07
N GLU A 73 77.10 7.32 43.70
CA GLU A 73 78.40 6.93 44.25
C GLU A 73 78.18 6.06 45.49
N ASP A 74 78.71 4.84 45.41
CA ASP A 74 78.86 3.92 46.53
C ASP A 74 79.78 4.54 47.60
N VAL A 75 79.19 5.08 48.66
CA VAL A 75 79.93 5.41 49.87
C VAL A 75 80.25 4.10 50.61
N LYS A 76 81.41 3.55 50.25
CA LYS A 76 82.09 2.46 50.92
C LYS A 76 82.32 2.80 52.39
N VAL A 77 81.50 2.23 53.28
CA VAL A 77 81.69 2.26 54.73
C VAL A 77 82.89 1.36 55.07
N ASN A 78 84.09 1.96 55.10
CA ASN A 78 85.31 1.26 55.50
C ASN A 78 85.45 1.36 57.03
N ALA A 79 84.74 0.48 57.75
CA ALA A 79 84.93 0.26 59.17
C ALA A 79 85.75 -1.01 59.39
N GLY A 80 86.92 -0.87 59.99
CA GLY A 80 87.67 -1.99 60.56
C GLY A 80 89.11 -2.08 60.08
N GLY A 81 90.05 -1.86 60.99
CA GLY A 81 91.42 -2.37 60.83
C GLY A 81 92.54 -1.34 60.72
N ALA A 82 92.65 -0.39 61.66
CA ALA A 82 93.87 0.42 61.78
C ALA A 82 94.29 0.74 63.23
N GLU A 83 93.81 -0.02 64.21
CA GLU A 83 94.08 0.29 65.63
C GLU A 83 95.27 -0.46 66.24
N LYS A 84 95.70 -1.61 65.69
CA LYS A 84 96.73 -2.44 66.34
C LYS A 84 98.19 -2.05 66.07
N GLU A 85 98.48 -1.27 65.01
CA GLU A 85 99.86 -0.94 64.63
C GLU A 85 100.36 0.42 65.17
N LYS A 86 99.46 1.34 65.51
CA LYS A 86 99.83 2.68 66.04
C LYS A 86 100.21 2.70 67.53
N VAL A 87 99.81 1.68 68.30
CA VAL A 87 100.04 1.62 69.75
C VAL A 87 101.52 1.41 70.10
N LYS A 88 102.22 0.51 69.38
CA LYS A 88 103.66 0.21 69.65
C LYS A 88 104.61 1.37 69.33
N THR A 89 104.27 2.24 68.40
CA THR A 89 105.12 3.37 67.98
C THR A 89 104.97 4.58 68.92
N GLN A 90 103.83 4.73 69.60
CA GLN A 90 103.62 5.81 70.58
C GLN A 90 104.36 5.57 71.90
N GLU A 91 104.48 4.33 72.35
CA GLU A 91 105.21 4.01 73.60
C GLU A 91 106.70 4.36 73.51
N LYS A 92 107.37 4.04 72.39
CA LYS A 92 108.80 4.39 72.18
C LYS A 92 109.06 5.90 72.15
N LYS A 93 108.08 6.73 71.74
CA LYS A 93 108.19 8.20 71.75
C LYS A 93 108.04 8.79 73.16
N LYS A 94 107.18 8.21 74.02
CA LYS A 94 107.00 8.65 75.42
C LYS A 94 108.27 8.44 76.25
N VAL A 95 108.93 7.30 76.11
CA VAL A 95 110.18 6.99 76.84
C VAL A 95 111.33 7.95 76.47
N LYS A 96 111.45 8.33 75.20
CA LYS A 96 112.45 9.32 74.75
C LYS A 96 112.13 10.77 75.16
N GLY A 97 110.86 11.11 75.33
CA GLY A 97 110.43 12.44 75.84
C GLY A 97 110.76 12.61 77.32
N LEU A 98 110.49 11.58 78.13
CA LEU A 98 110.80 11.57 79.56
C LEU A 98 112.30 11.80 79.84
N GLY A 99 113.19 11.19 79.05
CA GLY A 99 114.64 11.41 79.19
C GLY A 99 115.09 12.86 78.99
N LYS A 100 114.43 13.61 78.09
CA LYS A 100 114.71 15.04 77.86
C LYS A 100 114.19 15.92 79.00
N GLU A 101 113.00 15.60 79.53
CA GLU A 101 112.41 16.32 80.67
C GLU A 101 113.21 16.11 81.95
N ILE A 102 113.71 14.89 82.20
CA ILE A 102 114.59 14.59 83.34
C ILE A 102 115.88 15.42 83.28
N THR A 103 116.47 15.55 82.08
CA THR A 103 117.68 16.35 81.87
C THR A 103 117.43 17.85 82.14
N LEU A 104 116.29 18.37 81.66
CA LEU A 104 115.89 19.77 81.87
C LEU A 104 115.57 20.08 83.35
N LEU A 105 114.94 19.13 84.05
CA LEU A 105 114.68 19.24 85.49
C LEU A 105 115.99 19.29 86.28
N MET A 106 116.94 18.40 85.95
CA MET A 106 118.25 18.36 86.59
C MET A 106 119.04 19.67 86.40
N GLN A 107 119.00 20.27 85.20
CA GLN A 107 119.60 21.59 84.96
C GLN A 107 118.96 22.70 85.80
N THR A 108 117.62 22.71 85.89
CA THR A 108 116.88 23.70 86.70
C THR A 108 117.19 23.57 88.20
N LEU A 109 117.36 22.34 88.69
CA LEU A 109 117.72 22.10 90.09
C LEU A 109 119.18 22.50 90.39
N ASN A 110 120.08 22.40 89.41
CA ASN A 110 121.48 22.82 89.58
C ASN A 110 121.67 24.34 89.62
N THR A 111 120.72 25.13 89.11
CA THR A 111 120.73 26.60 89.20
C THR A 111 120.23 27.14 90.54
N LEU A 112 119.72 26.29 91.43
CA LEU A 112 119.26 26.66 92.77
C LEU A 112 120.39 26.41 93.77
N SER A 113 120.65 27.38 94.66
CA SER A 113 121.91 27.43 95.43
C SER A 113 121.79 26.70 96.76
N THR A 114 120.60 26.70 97.36
CA THR A 114 120.35 26.08 98.66
C THR A 114 119.57 24.77 98.53
N PRO A 115 119.79 23.80 99.45
CA PRO A 115 119.02 22.56 99.48
C PRO A 115 117.52 22.82 99.71
N GLU A 116 117.14 23.87 100.46
CA GLU A 116 115.74 24.28 100.61
C GLU A 116 115.13 24.76 99.28
N GLU A 117 115.83 25.58 98.48
CA GLU A 117 115.33 26.04 97.18
C GLU A 117 115.13 24.89 96.19
N LYS A 118 116.07 23.93 96.15
CA LYS A 118 115.94 22.71 95.32
C LYS A 118 114.72 21.90 95.70
N LEU A 119 114.46 21.75 97.00
CA LEU A 119 113.28 21.06 97.52
C LEU A 119 111.99 21.81 97.17
N THR A 120 111.93 23.13 97.35
CA THR A 120 110.78 23.94 96.96
C THR A 120 110.50 23.89 95.46
N GLY A 121 111.54 23.94 94.62
CA GLY A 121 111.43 23.79 93.18
C GLY A 121 110.91 22.42 92.75
N LEU A 122 111.39 21.35 93.39
CA LEU A 122 110.89 19.99 93.17
C LEU A 122 109.43 19.83 93.61
N CYS A 123 109.07 20.34 94.79
CA CYS A 123 107.69 20.36 95.28
C CYS A 123 106.76 21.13 94.35
N LYS A 124 107.19 22.28 93.82
CA LYS A 124 106.44 23.06 92.82
C LYS A 124 106.25 22.27 91.53
N LYS A 125 107.33 21.68 90.98
CA LYS A 125 107.22 20.88 89.75
C LYS A 125 106.30 19.67 89.92
N TYR A 126 106.34 19.01 91.08
CA TYR A 126 105.43 17.91 91.39
C TYR A 126 103.97 18.37 91.54
N ALA A 127 103.75 19.54 92.16
CA ALA A 127 102.42 20.15 92.24
C ALA A 127 101.88 20.51 90.84
N ASP A 128 102.69 21.12 89.98
CA ASP A 128 102.34 21.46 88.59
C ASP A 128 101.99 20.19 87.79
N LEU A 129 102.76 19.11 87.95
CA LEU A 129 102.51 17.82 87.28
C LEU A 129 101.21 17.16 87.78
N LEU A 130 100.95 17.19 89.09
CA LEU A 130 99.69 16.72 89.66
C LEU A 130 98.50 17.56 89.16
N GLU A 131 98.67 18.87 89.02
CA GLU A 131 97.65 19.75 88.45
C GLU A 131 97.40 19.46 86.97
N GLU A 132 98.45 19.27 86.17
CA GLU A 132 98.36 18.87 84.76
C GLU A 132 97.69 17.49 84.59
N GLN A 133 98.02 16.52 85.45
CA GLN A 133 97.36 15.22 85.49
C GLN A 133 95.88 15.37 85.83
N ARG A 134 95.53 16.17 86.85
CA ARG A 134 94.13 16.45 87.21
C ARG A 134 93.38 17.14 86.08
N ASN A 135 94.00 18.09 85.39
CA ASN A 135 93.41 18.81 84.26
C ASN A 135 93.23 17.89 83.05
N SER A 136 94.23 17.07 82.72
CA SER A 136 94.13 16.03 81.68
C SER A 136 93.05 15.00 81.99
N GLN A 137 92.93 14.59 83.26
CA GLN A 137 91.88 13.66 83.68
C GLN A 137 90.48 14.28 83.59
N LYS A 138 90.32 15.57 83.94
CA LYS A 138 89.07 16.32 83.71
C LYS A 138 88.74 16.39 82.22
N GLN A 139 89.72 16.71 81.37
CA GLN A 139 89.55 16.80 79.92
C GLN A 139 89.17 15.44 79.31
N MET A 140 89.80 14.35 79.76
CA MET A 140 89.46 12.98 79.34
C MET A 140 88.01 12.61 79.71
N ARG A 141 87.57 12.94 80.94
CA ARG A 141 86.16 12.71 81.35
C ARG A 141 85.17 13.52 80.49
N VAL A 142 85.50 14.77 80.15
CA VAL A 142 84.67 15.61 79.28
C VAL A 142 84.60 15.03 77.86
N LEU A 143 85.73 14.64 77.29
CA LEU A 143 85.78 14.01 75.97
C LEU A 143 85.05 12.67 75.94
N GLN A 144 85.17 11.85 76.98
CA GLN A 144 84.45 10.58 77.11
C GLN A 144 82.93 10.81 77.18
N LYS A 145 82.47 11.81 77.94
CA LYS A 145 81.06 12.20 77.98
C LYS A 145 80.57 12.68 76.61
N LYS A 146 81.37 13.50 75.91
CA LYS A 146 81.06 13.97 74.56
C LYS A 146 81.01 12.81 73.55
N GLN A 147 81.92 11.85 73.64
CA GLN A 147 81.90 10.64 72.82
C GLN A 147 80.62 9.83 73.05
N SER A 148 80.22 9.60 74.31
CA SER A 148 78.97 8.91 74.63
C SER A 148 77.75 9.64 74.10
N GLN A 149 77.73 10.98 74.16
CA GLN A 149 76.65 11.80 73.60
C GLN A 149 76.59 11.68 72.07
N LEU A 150 77.74 11.80 71.39
CA LEU A 150 77.80 11.66 69.93
C LEU A 150 77.37 10.28 69.46
N VAL A 151 77.69 9.21 70.19
CA VAL A 151 77.23 7.85 69.88
C VAL A 151 75.71 7.76 69.99
N GLN A 152 75.13 8.26 71.09
CA GLN A 152 73.68 8.27 71.28
C GLN A 152 72.95 9.09 70.20
N GLU A 153 73.48 10.26 69.85
CA GLU A 153 72.96 11.13 68.79
C GLU A 153 73.05 10.45 67.43
N THR A 154 74.17 9.78 67.14
CA THR A 154 74.35 9.01 65.89
C THR A 154 73.33 7.87 65.79
N ASP A 155 73.11 7.12 66.86
CA ASP A 155 72.12 6.03 66.87
C ASP A 155 70.69 6.54 66.79
N HIS A 156 70.40 7.69 67.41
CA HIS A 156 69.12 8.36 67.28
C HIS A 156 68.86 8.78 65.82
N LEU A 157 69.82 9.47 65.18
CA LEU A 157 69.72 9.88 63.78
C LEU A 157 69.59 8.68 62.83
N LYS A 158 70.29 7.57 63.08
CA LYS A 158 70.13 6.34 62.28
C LYS A 158 68.71 5.76 62.36
N LYS A 159 68.10 5.76 63.54
CA LYS A 159 66.70 5.30 63.73
C LYS A 159 65.73 6.21 62.98
N GLU A 160 65.90 7.52 63.10
CA GLU A 160 65.06 8.50 62.39
C GLU A 160 65.23 8.38 60.87
N HIS A 161 66.46 8.20 60.38
CA HIS A 161 66.72 7.95 58.96
C HIS A 161 66.02 6.68 58.45
N SER A 162 66.07 5.59 59.23
CA SER A 162 65.39 4.33 58.88
C SER A 162 63.87 4.51 58.81
N LYS A 163 63.27 5.27 59.75
CA LYS A 163 61.85 5.62 59.71
C LYS A 163 61.51 6.47 58.48
N ALA A 164 62.35 7.45 58.15
CA ALA A 164 62.15 8.30 56.98
C ALA A 164 62.18 7.51 55.66
N ILE A 165 63.07 6.52 55.52
CA ILE A 165 63.11 5.62 54.36
C ILE A 165 61.79 4.83 54.23
N LEU A 166 61.30 4.25 55.33
CA LEU A 166 60.04 3.50 55.32
C LEU A 166 58.85 4.39 54.96
N ALA A 167 58.79 5.60 55.50
CA ALA A 167 57.76 6.59 55.15
C ALA A 167 57.84 6.96 53.66
N ARG A 168 59.05 7.19 53.13
CA ARG A 168 59.28 7.48 51.71
C ARG A 168 58.78 6.34 50.81
N SER A 169 59.13 5.10 51.14
CA SER A 169 58.70 3.93 50.37
C SER A 169 57.17 3.76 50.35
N LYS A 170 56.49 4.01 51.48
CA LYS A 170 55.01 4.02 51.54
C LYS A 170 54.40 5.10 50.66
N LEU A 171 54.93 6.32 50.72
CA LEU A 171 54.46 7.44 49.89
C LEU A 171 54.72 7.17 48.40
N GLU A 172 55.88 6.64 48.03
CA GLU A 172 56.18 6.25 46.66
C GLU A 172 55.19 5.20 46.13
N SER A 173 54.84 4.21 46.95
CA SER A 173 53.83 3.19 46.58
C SER A 173 52.45 3.82 46.36
N LEU A 174 52.00 4.66 47.30
CA LEU A 174 50.72 5.38 47.22
C LEU A 174 50.67 6.28 45.99
N CYS A 175 51.75 7.02 45.69
CA CYS A 175 51.83 7.86 44.48
C CYS A 175 51.71 7.02 43.21
N ARG A 176 52.39 5.86 43.13
CA ARG A 176 52.28 4.96 41.97
C ARG A 176 50.85 4.42 41.81
N GLU A 177 50.22 4.03 42.90
CA GLU A 177 48.85 3.51 42.90
C GLU A 177 47.84 4.59 42.50
N LEU A 178 47.96 5.80 43.05
CA LEU A 178 47.16 6.96 42.66
C LEU A 178 47.34 7.31 41.17
N GLN A 179 48.57 7.23 40.64
CA GLN A 179 48.84 7.44 39.22
C GLN A 179 48.25 6.34 38.33
N ARG A 180 48.17 5.09 38.79
CA ARG A 180 47.47 4.02 38.07
C ARG A 180 45.97 4.23 38.08
N HIS A 181 45.40 4.56 39.24
CA HIS A 181 43.97 4.82 39.37
C HIS A 181 43.53 6.00 38.49
N ASN A 182 44.29 7.12 38.49
CA ASN A 182 44.02 8.26 37.61
C ASN A 182 44.09 7.91 36.11
N ARG A 183 45.05 7.06 35.70
CA ARG A 183 45.13 6.58 34.31
C ARG A 183 43.91 5.73 33.95
N THR A 184 43.55 4.79 34.81
CA THR A 184 42.39 3.91 34.63
C THR A 184 41.10 4.72 34.55
N LEU A 185 40.89 5.68 35.47
CA LEU A 185 39.73 6.58 35.46
C LEU A 185 39.61 7.39 34.16
N LYS A 186 40.74 7.87 33.64
CA LYS A 186 40.79 8.60 32.38
C LYS A 186 40.46 7.70 31.18
N GLU A 187 41.00 6.49 31.17
CA GLU A 187 40.72 5.48 30.15
C GLU A 187 39.24 5.07 30.18
N ASP A 188 38.69 4.75 31.35
CA ASP A 188 37.28 4.39 31.56
C ASP A 188 36.34 5.54 31.18
N GLY A 189 36.68 6.78 31.54
CA GLY A 189 35.91 7.96 31.15
C GLY A 189 35.89 8.16 29.63
N THR A 190 37.03 7.97 28.98
CA THR A 190 37.13 8.04 27.51
C THR A 190 36.35 6.90 26.85
N GLN A 191 36.43 5.69 27.41
CA GLN A 191 35.73 4.52 26.88
C GLN A 191 34.21 4.64 27.07
N ARG A 192 33.73 5.10 28.23
CA ARG A 192 32.32 5.41 28.45
C ARG A 192 31.80 6.46 27.48
N ALA A 193 32.55 7.55 27.25
CA ALA A 193 32.17 8.57 26.27
C ALA A 193 32.01 7.99 24.85
N ARG A 194 32.91 7.08 24.44
CA ARG A 194 32.79 6.40 23.13
C ARG A 194 31.57 5.50 23.03
N VAL A 195 31.29 4.71 24.07
CA VAL A 195 30.11 3.82 24.09
C VAL A 195 28.82 4.63 24.02
N GLU A 196 28.72 5.70 24.79
CA GLU A 196 27.54 6.56 24.81
C GLU A 196 27.34 7.32 23.48
N GLU A 197 28.43 7.75 22.85
CA GLU A 197 28.38 8.32 21.50
C GLU A 197 27.92 7.30 20.46
N GLU A 198 28.36 6.04 20.54
CA GLU A 198 27.92 4.99 19.63
C GLU A 198 26.44 4.63 19.86
N LYS A 199 25.97 4.55 21.12
CA LYS A 199 24.55 4.42 21.44
C LYS A 199 23.72 5.53 20.79
N ARG A 200 24.15 6.79 20.92
CA ARG A 200 23.50 7.94 20.25
C ARG A 200 23.43 7.77 18.74
N LYS A 201 24.52 7.32 18.09
CA LYS A 201 24.54 7.09 16.64
C LYS A 201 23.58 6.00 16.22
N VAL A 202 23.54 4.88 16.95
CA VAL A 202 22.61 3.78 16.68
C VAL A 202 21.17 4.23 16.81
N VAL A 203 20.80 4.93 17.89
CA VAL A 203 19.45 5.48 18.08
C VAL A 203 19.07 6.43 16.95
N THR A 204 19.96 7.35 16.60
CA THR A 204 19.73 8.33 15.54
C THR A 204 19.56 7.65 14.18
N SER A 205 20.42 6.68 13.87
CA SER A 205 20.34 5.90 12.64
C SER A 205 19.04 5.10 12.57
N HIS A 206 18.65 4.45 13.66
CA HIS A 206 17.43 3.66 13.71
C HIS A 206 16.20 4.54 13.51
N PHE A 207 16.13 5.68 14.21
CA PHE A 207 15.05 6.65 14.03
C PHE A 207 14.98 7.18 12.59
N GLN A 208 16.13 7.47 11.98
CA GLN A 208 16.18 7.92 10.58
C GLN A 208 15.71 6.85 9.59
N VAL A 209 16.07 5.58 9.82
CA VAL A 209 15.59 4.45 9.01
C VAL A 209 14.08 4.32 9.12
N THR A 210 13.54 4.30 10.34
CA THR A 210 12.09 4.22 10.57
C THR A 210 11.35 5.39 9.92
N LEU A 211 11.87 6.62 10.01
CA LEU A 211 11.29 7.78 9.31
C LEU A 211 11.26 7.59 7.79
N ASN A 212 12.33 7.08 7.20
CA ASN A 212 12.39 6.81 5.76
C ASN A 212 11.40 5.71 5.36
N ASP A 213 11.24 4.67 6.18
CA ASP A 213 10.30 3.58 5.94
C ASP A 213 8.85 4.08 5.98
N ILE A 214 8.51 4.97 6.94
CA ILE A 214 7.20 5.64 6.99
C ILE A 214 6.96 6.43 5.71
N GLN A 215 7.94 7.23 5.29
CA GLN A 215 7.81 8.05 4.11
C GLN A 215 7.60 7.17 2.86
N ALA A 216 8.37 6.09 2.71
CA ALA A 216 8.22 5.13 1.63
C ALA A 216 6.83 4.46 1.64
N GLN A 217 6.31 4.09 2.81
CA GLN A 217 4.96 3.53 2.94
C GLN A 217 3.87 4.55 2.56
N MET A 218 4.00 5.81 2.96
CA MET A 218 3.07 6.88 2.58
C MET A 218 3.08 7.12 1.06
N GLU A 219 4.26 7.15 0.44
CA GLU A 219 4.43 7.28 -1.01
C GLU A 219 3.79 6.10 -1.74
N GLN A 220 4.07 4.87 -1.30
CA GLN A 220 3.49 3.66 -1.88
C GLN A 220 1.95 3.62 -1.74
N HIS A 221 1.42 4.07 -0.60
CA HIS A 221 -0.02 4.18 -0.42
C HIS A 221 -0.64 5.23 -1.35
N ASN A 222 -0.01 6.39 -1.51
CA ASN A 222 -0.45 7.42 -2.45
C ASN A 222 -0.43 6.92 -3.90
N GLU A 223 0.60 6.20 -4.31
CA GLU A 223 0.68 5.56 -5.63
C GLU A 223 -0.44 4.55 -5.85
N ARG A 224 -0.70 3.65 -4.88
CA ARG A 224 -1.83 2.71 -4.95
C ARG A 224 -3.17 3.45 -5.06
N ASN A 225 -3.38 4.50 -4.26
CA ASN A 225 -4.60 5.29 -4.31
C ASN A 225 -4.78 5.98 -5.67
N ALA A 226 -3.70 6.52 -6.24
CA ALA A 226 -3.70 7.10 -7.58
C ALA A 226 -4.05 6.06 -8.66
N SER A 227 -3.49 4.84 -8.57
CA SER A 227 -3.84 3.73 -9.47
C SER A 227 -5.31 3.36 -9.39
N LEU A 228 -5.86 3.20 -8.19
CA LEU A 228 -7.29 2.88 -7.99
C LEU A 228 -8.20 3.99 -8.54
N ARG A 229 -7.82 5.26 -8.40
CA ARG A 229 -8.58 6.37 -9.02
C ARG A 229 -8.56 6.29 -10.55
N LEU A 230 -7.42 5.96 -11.13
CA LEU A 230 -7.28 5.78 -12.57
C LEU A 230 -8.15 4.62 -13.06
N GLU A 231 -8.05 3.45 -12.42
CA GLU A 231 -8.84 2.27 -12.75
C GLU A 231 -10.35 2.53 -12.62
N ASN A 232 -10.79 3.21 -11.55
CA ASN A 232 -12.18 3.61 -11.39
C ASN A 232 -12.64 4.55 -12.53
N SER A 233 -11.80 5.51 -12.94
CA SER A 233 -12.10 6.39 -14.07
C SER A 233 -12.20 5.61 -15.38
N GLU A 234 -11.32 4.63 -15.62
CA GLU A 234 -11.38 3.78 -16.80
C GLU A 234 -12.62 2.90 -16.83
N LEU A 235 -13.01 2.33 -15.68
CA LEU A 235 -14.22 1.53 -15.54
C LEU A 235 -15.48 2.37 -15.78
N ALA A 236 -15.53 3.60 -15.25
CA ALA A 236 -16.62 4.53 -15.52
C ALA A 236 -16.73 4.86 -17.01
N GLU A 237 -15.61 5.10 -17.70
CA GLU A 237 -15.60 5.33 -19.15
C GLU A 237 -16.01 4.08 -19.95
N LYS A 238 -15.63 2.87 -19.52
CA LYS A 238 -16.09 1.62 -20.14
C LYS A 238 -17.61 1.45 -19.99
N LEU A 239 -18.16 1.70 -18.80
CA LEU A 239 -19.60 1.65 -18.55
C LEU A 239 -20.35 2.69 -19.40
N LYS A 240 -19.84 3.92 -19.48
CA LYS A 240 -20.41 4.98 -20.31
C LYS A 240 -20.46 4.57 -21.79
N LYS A 241 -19.37 4.01 -22.32
CA LYS A 241 -19.34 3.48 -23.71
C LYS A 241 -20.32 2.35 -23.91
N LEU A 242 -20.48 1.46 -22.93
CA LEU A 242 -21.44 0.37 -23.00
C LEU A 242 -22.87 0.91 -23.06
N ILE A 243 -23.24 1.85 -22.19
CA ILE A 243 -24.55 2.52 -22.20
C ILE A 243 -24.82 3.15 -23.57
N GLN A 244 -23.87 3.91 -24.12
CA GLN A 244 -23.99 4.52 -25.45
C GLN A 244 -24.20 3.48 -26.56
N GLN A 245 -23.55 2.33 -26.49
CA GLN A 245 -23.77 1.25 -27.45
C GLN A 245 -25.17 0.65 -27.34
N TYR A 246 -25.71 0.50 -26.12
CA TYR A 246 -27.08 0.03 -25.92
C TYR A 246 -28.11 1.03 -26.42
N GLU A 247 -27.93 2.32 -26.16
CA GLU A 247 -28.80 3.39 -26.66
C GLU A 247 -28.84 3.38 -28.20
N LEU A 248 -27.68 3.26 -28.87
CA LEU A 248 -27.61 3.17 -30.33
C LEU A 248 -28.30 1.89 -30.87
N ARG A 249 -28.18 0.78 -30.15
CA ARG A 249 -28.82 -0.48 -30.54
C ARG A 249 -30.34 -0.39 -30.39
N GLU A 250 -30.82 0.20 -29.30
CA GLU A 250 -32.24 0.43 -29.05
C GLU A 250 -32.84 1.34 -30.13
N GLU A 251 -32.16 2.43 -30.48
CA GLU A 251 -32.58 3.32 -31.59
C GLU A 251 -32.66 2.56 -32.92
N HIS A 252 -31.71 1.65 -33.19
CA HIS A 252 -31.76 0.82 -34.38
C HIS A 252 -32.94 -0.16 -34.37
N ILE A 253 -33.22 -0.80 -33.24
CA ILE A 253 -34.36 -1.71 -33.07
C ILE A 253 -35.67 -0.96 -33.30
N ASP A 254 -35.82 0.24 -32.72
CA ASP A 254 -36.99 1.10 -32.92
C ASP A 254 -37.22 1.45 -34.39
N LYS A 255 -36.16 1.76 -35.14
CA LYS A 255 -36.22 2.01 -36.59
C LYS A 255 -36.70 0.77 -37.34
N VAL A 256 -36.18 -0.41 -37.00
CA VAL A 256 -36.61 -1.68 -37.61
C VAL A 256 -38.07 -1.97 -37.28
N PHE A 257 -38.50 -1.75 -36.03
CA PHE A 257 -39.89 -1.93 -35.61
C PHE A 257 -40.83 -1.04 -36.40
N LYS A 258 -40.53 0.26 -36.52
CA LYS A 258 -41.30 1.21 -37.34
C LYS A 258 -41.36 0.78 -38.81
N HIS A 259 -40.24 0.32 -39.37
CA HIS A 259 -40.21 -0.18 -40.74
C HIS A 259 -41.11 -1.41 -40.92
N LYS A 260 -41.09 -2.36 -39.97
CA LYS A 260 -41.94 -3.55 -40.00
C LYS A 260 -43.42 -3.23 -39.83
N ASP A 261 -43.75 -2.29 -38.96
CA ASP A 261 -45.12 -1.83 -38.76
C ASP A 261 -45.67 -1.18 -40.04
N LEU A 262 -44.92 -0.28 -40.68
CA LEU A 262 -45.30 0.31 -41.97
C LEU A 262 -45.43 -0.76 -43.08
N GLN A 263 -44.55 -1.77 -43.09
CA GLN A 263 -44.64 -2.88 -44.03
C GLN A 263 -45.93 -3.70 -43.81
N GLN A 264 -46.30 -3.96 -42.55
CA GLN A 264 -47.52 -4.67 -42.20
C GLN A 264 -48.76 -3.87 -42.63
N GLN A 265 -48.82 -2.58 -42.29
CA GLN A 265 -49.91 -1.68 -42.69
C GLN A 265 -50.09 -1.66 -44.22
N LEU A 266 -48.99 -1.67 -44.99
CA LEU A 266 -49.05 -1.73 -46.45
C LEU A 266 -49.65 -3.05 -46.96
N VAL A 267 -49.31 -4.18 -46.34
CA VAL A 267 -49.87 -5.49 -46.70
C VAL A 267 -51.36 -5.54 -46.34
N ASP A 268 -51.74 -5.07 -45.16
CA ASP A 268 -53.14 -5.03 -44.72
C ASP A 268 -53.99 -4.14 -45.63
N ALA A 269 -53.49 -2.97 -46.02
CA ALA A 269 -54.16 -2.08 -46.97
C ALA A 269 -54.35 -2.72 -48.36
N LYS A 270 -53.33 -3.46 -48.86
CA LYS A 270 -53.45 -4.21 -50.12
C LYS A 270 -54.45 -5.36 -50.02
N LEU A 271 -54.49 -6.04 -48.88
CA LEU A 271 -55.45 -7.10 -48.62
C LEU A 271 -56.88 -6.54 -48.59
N GLN A 272 -57.11 -5.43 -47.88
CA GLN A 272 -58.40 -4.73 -47.84
C GLN A 272 -58.84 -4.30 -49.24
N GLN A 273 -57.96 -3.68 -50.02
CA GLN A 273 -58.25 -3.29 -51.41
C GLN A 273 -58.64 -4.50 -52.27
N ALA A 274 -57.94 -5.63 -52.15
CA ALA A 274 -58.27 -6.84 -52.90
C ALA A 274 -59.61 -7.45 -52.48
N GLN A 275 -59.94 -7.42 -51.18
CA GLN A 275 -61.24 -7.85 -50.66
C GLN A 275 -62.38 -6.97 -51.17
N GLU A 276 -62.20 -5.65 -51.19
CA GLU A 276 -63.18 -4.71 -51.73
C GLU A 276 -63.45 -4.94 -53.23
N LEU A 277 -62.39 -5.13 -54.03
CA LEU A 277 -62.53 -5.44 -55.46
C LEU A 277 -63.23 -6.79 -55.71
N LEU A 278 -62.96 -7.79 -54.87
CA LEU A 278 -63.64 -9.08 -54.93
C LEU A 278 -65.14 -8.91 -54.62
N LEU A 279 -65.47 -8.21 -53.54
CA LEU A 279 -66.85 -7.95 -53.15
C LEU A 279 -67.60 -7.15 -54.23
N GLU A 280 -66.98 -6.12 -54.82
CA GLU A 280 -67.56 -5.37 -55.93
C GLU A 280 -67.78 -6.24 -57.16
N SER A 281 -66.88 -7.17 -57.46
CA SER A 281 -67.05 -8.13 -58.55
C SER A 281 -68.17 -9.13 -58.27
N GLU A 282 -68.28 -9.65 -57.04
CA GLU A 282 -69.35 -10.53 -56.61
C GLU A 282 -70.71 -9.82 -56.70
N ASP A 283 -70.79 -8.57 -56.24
CA ASP A 283 -71.98 -7.72 -56.36
C ASP A 283 -72.38 -7.49 -57.81
N ARG A 284 -71.42 -7.19 -58.70
CA ARG A 284 -71.68 -7.05 -60.14
C ARG A 284 -72.19 -8.34 -60.74
N HIS A 285 -71.53 -9.48 -60.47
CA HIS A 285 -72.00 -10.79 -60.92
C HIS A 285 -73.39 -11.12 -60.39
N HIS A 286 -73.71 -10.78 -59.12
CA HIS A 286 -75.03 -11.03 -58.57
C HIS A 286 -76.10 -10.20 -59.29
N ARG A 287 -75.82 -8.91 -59.54
CA ARG A 287 -76.71 -8.02 -60.30
C ARG A 287 -76.94 -8.52 -61.73
N GLU A 288 -75.88 -8.95 -62.42
CA GLU A 288 -75.97 -9.52 -63.77
C GLU A 288 -76.77 -10.82 -63.79
N LYS A 289 -76.49 -11.73 -62.85
CA LYS A 289 -77.24 -12.99 -62.69
C LYS A 289 -78.72 -12.72 -62.44
N ASP A 290 -79.06 -11.79 -61.54
CA ASP A 290 -80.44 -11.43 -61.24
C ASP A 290 -81.14 -10.77 -62.43
N PHE A 291 -80.43 -9.95 -63.21
CA PHE A 291 -80.93 -9.37 -64.46
C PHE A 291 -81.25 -10.45 -65.49
N LEU A 292 -80.30 -11.35 -65.78
CA LEU A 292 -80.50 -12.44 -66.74
C LEU A 292 -81.60 -13.41 -66.30
N LEU A 293 -81.73 -13.68 -65.00
CA LEU A 293 -82.80 -14.52 -64.48
C LEU A 293 -84.19 -13.88 -64.73
N LYS A 294 -84.32 -12.57 -64.50
CA LYS A 294 -85.56 -11.83 -64.81
C LYS A 294 -85.88 -11.88 -66.30
N GLU A 295 -84.89 -11.61 -67.15
CA GLU A 295 -85.06 -11.64 -68.62
C GLU A 295 -85.45 -13.04 -69.11
N ALA A 296 -84.85 -14.11 -68.57
CA ALA A 296 -85.22 -15.49 -68.88
C ALA A 296 -86.66 -15.80 -68.48
N VAL A 297 -87.11 -15.37 -67.30
CA VAL A 297 -88.50 -15.55 -66.83
C VAL A 297 -89.49 -14.78 -67.71
N GLU A 298 -89.17 -13.55 -68.10
CA GLU A 298 -90.00 -12.73 -69.00
C GLU A 298 -90.11 -13.36 -70.40
N SER A 299 -88.99 -13.82 -70.96
CA SER A 299 -88.94 -14.53 -72.24
C SER A 299 -89.74 -15.84 -72.19
N GLN A 300 -89.60 -16.63 -71.12
CA GLN A 300 -90.40 -17.84 -70.91
C GLN A 300 -91.89 -17.51 -70.87
N ARG A 301 -92.30 -16.49 -70.11
CA ARG A 301 -93.70 -16.04 -70.04
C ARG A 301 -94.23 -15.64 -71.43
N MET A 302 -93.40 -14.99 -72.24
CA MET A 302 -93.79 -14.63 -73.61
C MET A 302 -93.93 -15.85 -74.52
N CYS A 303 -93.02 -16.81 -74.42
CA CYS A 303 -93.14 -18.09 -75.12
C CYS A 303 -94.41 -18.85 -74.73
N GLU A 304 -94.75 -18.88 -73.43
CA GLU A 304 -95.97 -19.50 -72.92
C GLU A 304 -97.23 -18.81 -73.47
N LEU A 305 -97.24 -17.47 -73.51
CA LEU A 305 -98.34 -16.71 -74.11
C LEU A 305 -98.49 -16.99 -75.61
N MET A 306 -97.39 -17.00 -76.37
CA MET A 306 -97.40 -17.34 -77.79
C MET A 306 -97.89 -18.76 -78.04
N LYS A 307 -97.48 -19.72 -77.20
CA LYS A 307 -97.97 -21.10 -77.25
C LYS A 307 -99.48 -21.19 -76.98
N GLN A 308 -100.00 -20.42 -76.03
CA GLN A 308 -101.44 -20.32 -75.79
C GLN A 308 -102.18 -19.73 -77.01
N GLN A 309 -101.63 -18.67 -77.62
CA GLN A 309 -102.18 -18.11 -78.86
C GLN A 309 -102.15 -19.11 -80.02
N GLU A 310 -101.05 -19.86 -80.18
CA GLU A 310 -100.93 -20.91 -81.20
C GLU A 310 -102.01 -21.99 -81.02
N VAL A 311 -102.22 -22.47 -79.78
CA VAL A 311 -103.28 -23.43 -79.47
C VAL A 311 -104.65 -22.85 -79.80
N HIS A 312 -104.91 -21.59 -79.43
CA HIS A 312 -106.17 -20.93 -79.72
C HIS A 312 -106.45 -20.79 -81.22
N LEU A 313 -105.44 -20.37 -82.01
CA LEU A 313 -105.56 -20.29 -83.48
C LEU A 313 -105.76 -21.66 -84.11
N LYS A 314 -105.08 -22.72 -83.62
CA LYS A 314 -105.32 -24.10 -84.08
C LYS A 314 -106.75 -24.57 -83.79
N GLN A 315 -107.29 -24.25 -82.61
CA GLN A 315 -108.70 -24.53 -82.28
C GLN A 315 -109.64 -23.78 -83.23
N GLN A 316 -109.36 -22.51 -83.52
CA GLN A 316 -110.15 -21.71 -84.46
C GLN A 316 -110.10 -22.29 -85.89
N LEU A 317 -108.92 -22.71 -86.37
CA LEU A 317 -108.77 -23.39 -87.65
C LEU A 317 -109.53 -24.72 -87.68
N SER A 318 -109.47 -25.52 -86.61
CA SER A 318 -110.25 -26.75 -86.48
C SER A 318 -111.74 -26.46 -86.59
N LEU A 319 -112.23 -25.45 -85.87
CA LEU A 319 -113.63 -25.04 -85.91
C LEU A 319 -114.06 -24.54 -87.29
N TYR A 320 -113.22 -23.77 -87.98
CA TYR A 320 -113.49 -23.38 -89.37
C TYR A 320 -113.42 -24.57 -90.34
N THR A 321 -112.54 -25.54 -90.09
CA THR A 321 -112.44 -26.77 -90.89
C THR A 321 -113.71 -27.59 -90.73
N GLU A 322 -114.17 -27.82 -89.49
CA GLU A 322 -115.47 -28.48 -89.21
C GLU A 322 -116.63 -27.75 -89.86
N LYS A 323 -116.68 -26.41 -89.78
CA LYS A 323 -117.71 -25.60 -90.44
C LYS A 323 -117.65 -25.71 -91.96
N PHE A 324 -116.46 -25.80 -92.54
CA PHE A 324 -116.29 -25.99 -93.97
C PHE A 324 -116.70 -27.39 -94.40
N GLU A 325 -116.34 -28.43 -93.63
CA GLU A 325 -116.80 -29.80 -93.84
C GLU A 325 -118.33 -29.90 -93.74
N GLU A 326 -118.96 -29.24 -92.77
CA GLU A 326 -120.43 -29.10 -92.67
C GLU A 326 -121.02 -28.41 -93.91
N PHE A 327 -120.39 -27.33 -94.38
CA PHE A 327 -120.79 -26.64 -95.60
C PHE A 327 -120.65 -27.53 -96.81
N GLN A 328 -119.56 -28.31 -96.91
CA GLN A 328 -119.28 -29.17 -98.04
C GLN A 328 -120.15 -30.42 -98.05
N THR A 329 -120.48 -30.98 -96.88
CA THR A 329 -121.52 -32.02 -96.76
C THR A 329 -122.89 -31.46 -97.11
N THR A 330 -123.22 -30.24 -96.69
CA THR A 330 -124.48 -29.58 -97.08
C THR A 330 -124.53 -29.29 -98.58
N LEU A 331 -123.43 -28.80 -99.18
CA LEU A 331 -123.29 -28.54 -100.61
C LEU A 331 -123.38 -29.84 -101.40
N SER A 332 -122.75 -30.92 -100.93
CA SER A 332 -122.83 -32.24 -101.55
C SER A 332 -124.26 -32.78 -101.51
N LYS A 333 -124.95 -32.68 -100.37
CA LYS A 333 -126.38 -33.00 -100.25
C LYS A 333 -127.24 -32.13 -101.16
N SER A 334 -126.94 -30.83 -101.27
CA SER A 334 -127.67 -29.92 -102.14
C SER A 334 -127.44 -30.24 -103.62
N ASN A 335 -126.20 -30.54 -104.04
CA ASN A 335 -125.89 -31.01 -105.39
C ASN A 335 -126.56 -32.35 -105.67
N GLU A 336 -126.59 -33.28 -104.72
CA GLU A 336 -127.29 -34.55 -104.85
C GLU A 336 -128.79 -34.33 -105.09
N VAL A 337 -129.42 -33.44 -104.30
CA VAL A 337 -130.81 -32.99 -104.50
C VAL A 337 -131.00 -32.28 -105.85
N PHE A 338 -130.04 -31.46 -106.30
CA PHE A 338 -130.10 -30.80 -107.60
C PHE A 338 -129.97 -31.81 -108.74
N THR A 339 -129.16 -32.85 -108.56
CA THR A 339 -128.95 -33.92 -109.53
C THR A 339 -130.19 -34.81 -109.63
N THR A 340 -130.83 -35.15 -108.50
CA THR A 340 -132.11 -35.87 -108.49
C THR A 340 -133.25 -35.03 -109.06
N PHE A 341 -133.32 -33.74 -108.76
CA PHE A 341 -134.30 -32.82 -109.36
C PHE A 341 -134.12 -32.70 -110.89
N LYS A 342 -132.87 -32.63 -111.37
CA LYS A 342 -132.57 -32.63 -112.81
C LYS A 342 -132.98 -33.96 -113.48
N GLN A 343 -132.73 -35.09 -112.82
CA GLN A 343 -133.16 -36.41 -113.29
C GLN A 343 -134.69 -36.59 -113.30
N GLU A 344 -135.42 -35.93 -112.39
CA GLU A 344 -136.89 -35.90 -112.42
C GLU A 344 -137.44 -34.99 -113.54
N MET A 345 -136.82 -33.82 -113.79
CA MET A 345 -137.22 -32.95 -114.91
C MET A 345 -137.06 -33.62 -116.29
N GLU A 346 -136.02 -34.45 -116.49
CA GLU A 346 -135.84 -35.21 -117.74
C GLU A 346 -136.88 -36.35 -117.91
N LYS A 347 -137.53 -36.81 -116.84
CA LYS A 347 -138.56 -37.87 -116.89
C LYS A 347 -139.98 -37.37 -117.22
N VAL A 348 -140.28 -36.09 -117.02
CA VAL A 348 -141.66 -35.55 -117.18
C VAL A 348 -141.91 -34.93 -118.56
N SER A 349 -140.89 -34.71 -119.40
CA SER A 349 -141.04 -34.09 -120.74
C SER A 349 -141.34 -35.06 -121.91
N VAL A 350 -141.52 -36.37 -121.68
CA VAL A 350 -141.71 -37.35 -122.78
C VAL A 350 -142.85 -38.34 -122.49
N CYS A 351 -144.11 -37.89 -122.41
CA CYS A 351 -145.27 -38.74 -122.76
C CYS A 351 -146.61 -37.95 -122.88
N HIS A 352 -146.84 -37.26 -124.01
CA HIS A 352 -148.17 -37.23 -124.64
C HIS A 352 -148.07 -36.85 -126.14
N THR A 353 -148.03 -37.91 -126.95
CA THR A 353 -148.55 -38.16 -128.30
C THR A 353 -148.73 -37.04 -129.36
N LEU A 354 -148.12 -37.30 -130.52
CA LEU A 354 -148.30 -36.64 -131.82
C LEU A 354 -149.76 -36.62 -132.34
N LYS A 355 -150.26 -35.42 -132.68
CA LYS A 355 -151.07 -35.16 -133.89
C LYS A 355 -151.27 -33.65 -134.14
N ASN A 356 -150.55 -33.08 -135.11
CA ASN A 356 -151.06 -32.27 -136.24
C ASN A 356 -149.99 -31.30 -136.81
N PRO A 357 -150.08 -30.96 -138.11
CA PRO A 357 -148.99 -30.39 -138.88
C PRO A 357 -149.18 -28.91 -139.25
N SER A 358 -148.10 -28.37 -139.82
CA SER A 358 -148.01 -27.22 -140.74
C SER A 358 -147.74 -25.81 -140.18
N LEU A 359 -146.84 -25.15 -140.93
CA LEU A 359 -146.64 -23.71 -141.14
C LEU A 359 -145.55 -22.95 -140.34
N THR A 360 -144.47 -22.64 -141.09
CA THR A 360 -143.79 -21.33 -141.24
C THR A 360 -143.18 -20.61 -140.03
N SER A 361 -141.84 -20.45 -140.07
CA SER A 361 -140.99 -19.22 -139.99
C SER A 361 -141.48 -17.97 -139.21
N PRO A 362 -140.58 -17.01 -138.82
CA PRO A 362 -139.12 -17.02 -138.65
C PRO A 362 -138.69 -16.21 -137.37
N PRO A 363 -137.62 -15.37 -137.32
CA PRO A 363 -136.68 -15.29 -136.19
C PRO A 363 -136.88 -14.01 -135.33
N PHE A 364 -135.93 -13.73 -134.44
CA PHE A 364 -135.43 -12.42 -133.93
C PHE A 364 -134.98 -12.59 -132.46
N HIS A 365 -133.67 -12.41 -132.16
CA HIS A 365 -133.06 -11.21 -131.55
C HIS A 365 -133.49 -11.01 -130.07
N LEU A 366 -132.64 -10.64 -129.11
CA LEU A 366 -131.74 -9.50 -129.12
C LEU A 366 -130.92 -9.54 -127.80
N HIS A 367 -129.70 -8.99 -127.86
CA HIS A 367 -128.83 -8.46 -126.79
C HIS A 367 -128.09 -9.37 -125.81
#